data_AF-A0A926ACS0-F1
#
_entry.id   AF-A0A926ACS0-F1
#
_cell.length_a   1.000
_cell.length_b   1.000
_cell.length_c   1.000
_cell.angle_alpha   90.00
_cell.angle_beta   90.00
_cell.angle_gamma   90.00
#
_symmetry.space_group_name_H-M   'P 1'
#
loop_
_entity.id
_entity.type
_entity.pdbx_description
1 polymer ?
#
loop_
_entity_poly.entity_id
_entity_poly.type
_entity_poly.pdbx_seq_one_letter_code
_entity_poly.pdbx_strand_id
1 'polypeptide(L)' 'MSTEVPPAPQKVNLRRPDIMEAVQAQVLSHYRSELVERIRANGGVLSAGELTIKLAKEFGFCYGVERAIDLAYAA' A
#
# COMPACT_ATOMS: atom_id res chain seq x y z
N MET A 1 4.91 -32.26 21.98
CA MET A 1 5.20 -30.96 21.32
C MET A 1 3.85 -30.33 21.01
N SER A 2 3.30 -29.58 21.96
CA SER A 2 1.98 -28.95 21.81
C SER A 2 2.09 -27.75 20.87
N THR A 3 1.39 -27.81 19.74
CA THR A 3 1.24 -26.68 18.83
C THR A 3 0.18 -25.73 19.39
N GLU A 4 0.61 -24.57 19.91
CA GLU A 4 -0.32 -23.47 20.23
C GLU A 4 -0.89 -22.91 18.93
N VAL A 5 -2.23 -22.91 18.84
CA VAL A 5 -2.98 -22.28 17.76
C VAL A 5 -2.95 -20.76 18.01
N PRO A 6 -2.54 -19.92 17.04
CA PRO A 6 -2.54 -18.48 17.24
C PRO A 6 -3.96 -18.00 17.55
N PRO A 7 -4.13 -17.06 18.51
CA PRO A 7 -5.44 -16.58 18.91
C PRO A 7 -6.16 -15.96 17.72
N ALA A 8 -7.46 -16.23 17.63
CA ALA A 8 -8.31 -15.69 16.57
C ALA A 8 -8.21 -14.15 16.56
N PRO A 9 -8.11 -13.52 15.36
CA PRO A 9 -7.93 -12.08 15.27
C PRO A 9 -9.10 -11.36 15.93
N GLN A 10 -8.79 -10.47 16.87
CA GLN A 10 -9.77 -9.64 17.54
C GLN A 10 -10.46 -8.73 16.52
N LYS A 11 -11.80 -8.73 16.51
CA LYS A 11 -12.59 -7.86 15.62
C LYS A 11 -12.40 -6.41 16.05
N VAL A 12 -11.44 -5.73 15.45
CA VAL A 12 -11.16 -4.31 15.66
C VAL A 12 -12.15 -3.49 14.84
N ASN A 13 -12.81 -2.53 15.50
CA ASN A 13 -13.55 -1.49 14.78
C ASN A 13 -12.54 -0.51 14.19
N LEU A 14 -12.43 -0.56 12.87
CA LEU A 14 -11.49 0.24 12.09
C LEU A 14 -11.99 1.67 11.83
N ARG A 15 -13.26 1.98 12.11
CA ARG A 15 -13.88 3.32 11.92
C ARG A 15 -13.53 4.32 13.04
N ARG A 16 -12.40 4.14 13.70
CA ARG A 16 -11.96 5.05 14.76
C ARG A 16 -10.95 6.03 14.17
N PRO A 17 -11.06 7.35 14.45
CA PRO A 17 -10.23 8.36 13.82
C PRO A 17 -8.72 8.18 14.10
N ASP A 18 -8.35 7.65 15.26
CA ASP A 18 -6.97 7.28 15.61
C ASP A 18 -6.40 6.14 14.74
N ILE A 19 -7.24 5.13 14.46
CA ILE A 19 -6.86 4.01 13.57
C ILE A 19 -6.73 4.50 12.13
N MET A 20 -7.55 5.48 11.74
CA MET A 20 -7.54 6.05 10.39
C MET A 20 -6.26 6.79 10.07
N GLU A 21 -5.83 7.67 10.97
CA GLU A 21 -4.56 8.38 10.81
C GLU A 21 -3.38 7.41 10.76
N ALA A 22 -3.39 6.37 11.62
CA ALA A 22 -2.34 5.35 11.64
C ALA A 22 -2.30 4.53 10.34
N VAL A 23 -3.45 4.09 9.83
CA VAL A 23 -3.55 3.34 8.56
C VAL A 23 -3.11 4.22 7.39
N GLN A 24 -3.55 5.48 7.33
CA GLN A 24 -3.16 6.40 6.26
C GLN A 24 -1.65 6.69 6.29
N ALA A 25 -1.07 6.91 7.47
CA ALA A 25 0.37 7.11 7.63
C ALA A 25 1.17 5.86 7.21
N GLN A 26 0.71 4.66 7.58
CA GLN A 26 1.34 3.42 7.13
C GLN A 26 1.25 3.25 5.62
N VAL A 27 0.08 3.45 5.02
CA VAL A 27 -0.12 3.34 3.57
C VAL A 27 0.81 4.31 2.85
N LEU A 28 0.89 5.57 3.28
CA LEU A 28 1.80 6.55 2.67
C LEU A 28 3.28 6.15 2.81
N SER A 29 3.69 5.65 3.98
CA SER A 29 5.09 5.27 4.23
C SER A 29 5.52 4.01 3.46
N HIS A 30 4.64 3.02 3.36
CA HIS A 30 4.93 1.75 2.70
C HIS A 30 4.75 1.84 1.18
N TYR A 31 3.94 2.78 0.69
CA TYR A 31 3.61 2.87 -0.72
C TYR A 31 4.49 3.84 -1.52
N ARG A 32 5.07 4.86 -0.88
CA ARG A 32 6.07 5.73 -1.52
C ARG A 32 7.42 5.04 -1.58
N SER A 33 7.53 4.09 -2.50
CA SER A 33 8.81 3.49 -2.83
C SER A 33 9.64 4.46 -3.67
N GLU A 34 10.77 4.91 -3.12
CA GLU A 34 11.78 5.69 -3.85
C GLU A 34 12.17 5.06 -5.19
N LEU A 35 12.15 3.72 -5.27
CA LEU A 35 12.42 3.00 -6.51
C LEU A 35 11.34 3.27 -7.57
N VAL A 36 10.06 3.21 -7.18
CA VAL A 36 8.93 3.47 -8.08
C VAL A 36 8.97 4.92 -8.55
N GLU A 37 9.23 5.87 -7.65
CA GLU A 37 9.36 7.29 -8.01
C GLU A 37 10.51 7.53 -8.99
N ARG A 38 11.67 6.89 -8.78
CA ARG A 38 12.80 6.95 -9.73
C ARG A 38 12.46 6.37 -11.10
N ILE A 39 11.71 5.25 -11.15
CA ILE A 39 11.28 4.66 -12.42
C ILE A 39 10.27 5.58 -13.13
N ARG A 40 9.32 6.18 -12.40
CA ARG A 40 8.35 7.15 -12.95
C ARG A 40 9.04 8.40 -13.51
N ALA A 41 9.99 8.96 -12.76
CA ALA A 41 10.78 10.13 -13.18
C ALA A 41 11.57 9.85 -14.47
N ASN A 42 12.02 8.61 -14.68
CA ASN A 42 12.73 8.18 -15.89
C ASN A 42 11.80 7.73 -17.02
N GLY A 43 10.54 8.18 -17.04
CA GLY A 43 9.59 7.86 -18.11
C GLY A 43 9.03 6.43 -18.05
N GLY A 44 9.07 5.79 -16.88
CA GLY A 44 8.56 4.44 -16.67
C GLY A 44 9.52 3.34 -17.09
N VAL A 45 10.80 3.65 -17.34
CA VAL A 45 11.81 2.65 -17.72
C VAL A 45 13.02 2.76 -16.81
N LEU A 46 13.48 1.63 -16.30
CA LEU A 46 14.73 1.51 -15.56
C LEU A 46 15.53 0.34 -16.12
N SER A 47 16.76 0.61 -16.53
CA SER A 47 17.70 -0.40 -17.01
C SER A 47 18.85 -0.53 -16.02
N ALA A 48 19.12 -1.78 -15.61
CA ALA A 48 20.20 -2.16 -14.72
C ALA A 48 20.96 -3.34 -15.34
N GLY A 49 22.02 -3.04 -16.09
CA GLY A 49 22.75 -4.05 -16.87
C GLY A 49 21.85 -4.69 -17.92
N GLU A 50 21.66 -6.01 -17.83
CA GLU A 50 20.78 -6.78 -18.73
C GLU A 50 19.30 -6.77 -18.30
N LEU A 51 18.99 -6.25 -17.11
CA LEU A 51 17.62 -6.16 -16.61
C LEU A 51 16.98 -4.84 -17.04
N THR A 52 15.83 -4.91 -17.72
CA THR A 52 14.99 -3.75 -18.01
C THR A 52 13.64 -3.89 -17.36
N ILE A 53 13.31 -2.94 -16.49
CA ILE A 53 12.04 -2.81 -15.80
C ILE A 53 11.21 -1.76 -16.54
N LYS A 54 9.99 -2.13 -16.94
CA LYS A 54 9.01 -1.22 -17.54
C LYS A 54 7.82 -1.08 -16.60
N LEU A 55 7.58 0.13 -16.17
CA LEU A 55 6.46 0.50 -15.34
C LEU A 55 5.30 0.96 -16.23
N ALA A 56 4.09 0.46 -15.96
CA ALA A 56 2.91 0.95 -16.65
C ALA A 56 2.71 2.45 -16.36
N LYS A 57 2.18 3.20 -17.34
CA LYS A 57 1.86 4.62 -17.16
C LYS A 57 0.84 4.84 -16.03
N GLU A 58 -0.09 3.91 -15.89
CA GLU A 58 -1.08 3.85 -14.81
C GLU A 58 -0.66 2.89 -13.68
N PHE A 59 0.65 2.71 -13.48
CA PHE A 59 1.12 1.98 -12.31
C PHE A 59 0.79 2.78 -11.05
N GLY A 60 -0.09 2.21 -10.26
CA GLY A 60 -0.69 2.82 -9.08
C GLY A 60 -1.57 1.79 -8.38
N PHE A 61 -1.98 2.05 -7.14
CA PHE A 61 -3.14 1.39 -6.59
C PHE A 61 -4.34 1.80 -7.44
N CYS A 62 -5.24 0.87 -7.73
CA CYS A 62 -6.47 1.28 -8.36
C CYS A 62 -7.13 2.33 -7.46
N TYR A 63 -7.65 3.39 -8.06
CA TYR A 63 -8.40 4.44 -7.37
C TYR A 63 -9.50 3.86 -6.45
N GLY A 64 -9.98 2.65 -6.77
CA GLY A 64 -10.91 1.89 -5.95
C GLY A 64 -10.40 1.48 -4.57
N VAL A 65 -9.10 1.31 -4.33
CA VAL A 65 -8.58 0.97 -2.98
C VAL A 65 -8.53 2.22 -2.10
N GLU A 66 -8.00 3.33 -2.61
CA GLU A 66 -8.03 4.62 -1.89
C GLU A 66 -9.48 5.03 -1.62
N ARG A 67 -10.36 4.91 -2.62
CA ARG A 67 -11.78 5.20 -2.45
C ARG A 67 -12.53 4.17 -1.61
N ALA A 68 -12.11 2.91 -1.55
CA ALA A 68 -12.68 1.92 -0.64
C ALA A 68 -12.23 2.15 0.80
N ILE A 69 -11.01 2.63 1.02
CA ILE A 69 -10.55 3.12 2.33
C ILE A 69 -11.40 4.34 2.70
N ASP A 70 -11.49 5.36 1.83
CA ASP A 70 -12.33 6.52 2.07
C ASP A 70 -13.79 6.12 2.32
N LEU A 71 -14.41 5.22 1.55
CA LEU A 71 -15.80 4.78 1.77
C LEU A 71 -15.99 3.90 3.01
N ALA A 72 -15.00 3.07 3.36
CA ALA A 72 -15.07 2.23 4.56
C ALA A 72 -15.02 3.06 5.85
N TYR A 73 -14.46 4.28 5.75
CA TYR A 73 -14.03 5.07 6.89
C TYR A 73 -14.51 6.52 6.94
N ALA A 74 -14.98 7.09 5.83
CA ALA A 74 -15.68 8.36 5.81
C ALA A 74 -17.08 8.15 6.40
N ALA A 75 -17.25 8.66 7.61
CA ALA A 75 -18.52 8.98 8.24
C ALA A 75 -18.45 10.44 8.73
#